data_AF-A0A1F3TYB0-F1
#
_entry.id   AF-A0A1F3TYB0-F1
#
_cell.length_a   1.000
_cell.length_b   1.000
_cell.length_c   1.000
_cell.angle_alpha   90.00
_cell.angle_beta   90.00
_cell.angle_gamma   90.00
#
_symmetry.space_group_name_H-M   'P 1'
#
loop_
_entity.id
_entity.type
_entity.pdbx_description
1 polymer ?
#
loop_
_entity_poly.entity_id
_entity_poly.type
_entity_poly.pdbx_seq_one_letter_code
_entity_poly.pdbx_strand_id
1 'polypeptide(L)'
;MKLSAIVLGLIFSLTATAQTGAAQSEVQAPVTPNCISQAEMSEIASDFSQFNHLANKEYCHDGSETSNLLASLMFMRKNQSSPDMKPSDDDLFSGKFATSWYQYFIGRINEMEVDSNCPKGVAAYVYGFGGNTMYVCSAALNDNFSALDRASIFMHEARHIDGFPHMTCSKGARKGLQGACDNRISAGGSYAVTVETYAQLAKFGVTLHPALRAYARSSAVIYADETFETPTRVNREQQLLVMTKTKDLHALSLAAGSKTSRNKIESLGQAPELGRIVMRAQHMVLFPEDRTLPAAYMFTNNVGTINQSPGDAFTEYNAQTPAQKSEWVDFHVAAQWNAKVYKTKIQFACNPRSADTSELAFNGPQAVTMLHLNGYDRVARTQYVMTTTGDIYEFGCSESLKPFLKVSTQKVDQDYTRIHKIGSTLVGLTTDGSLRKITGSTSTTLSTALDGQIYEIAPREIFSFFDSAN
;
A
#
# COMPACT_ATOMS: atom_id res chain seq x y z
N MET A 1 30.92 28.10 -12.70
CA MET A 1 29.45 28.07 -12.55
C MET A 1 29.05 26.68 -12.09
N LYS A 2 28.59 26.51 -10.85
CA LYS A 2 28.01 25.24 -10.41
C LYS A 2 26.58 25.18 -10.95
N LEU A 3 26.34 24.38 -12.00
CA LEU A 3 24.98 24.05 -12.41
C LEU A 3 24.36 23.21 -11.29
N SER A 4 23.38 23.76 -10.59
CA SER A 4 22.48 22.96 -9.76
C SER A 4 21.59 22.14 -10.68
N ALA A 5 21.92 20.86 -10.87
CA ALA A 5 21.05 19.91 -11.52
C ALA A 5 19.82 19.66 -10.62
N ILE A 6 18.62 19.87 -11.16
CA ILE A 6 17.37 19.58 -10.46
C ILE A 6 17.16 18.07 -10.54
N VAL A 7 17.35 17.37 -9.41
CA VAL A 7 16.98 15.96 -9.26
C VAL A 7 15.46 15.90 -9.13
N LEU A 8 14.80 15.26 -10.10
CA LEU A 8 13.37 14.93 -10.07
C LEU A 8 13.29 13.43 -9.82
N GLY A 9 12.90 13.04 -8.61
CA GLY A 9 12.79 11.64 -8.23
C GLY A 9 11.64 11.41 -7.27
N LEU A 10 11.04 10.23 -7.38
CA LEU A 10 9.92 9.79 -6.56
C LEU A 10 10.36 9.51 -5.11
N ILE A 11 9.81 10.27 -4.13
CA ILE A 11 10.05 10.05 -2.69
C ILE A 11 9.00 9.08 -2.11
N PHE A 12 9.43 7.87 -1.78
CA PHE A 12 8.78 6.94 -0.86
C PHE A 12 9.22 7.19 0.59
N SER A 13 8.33 6.94 1.55
CA SER A 13 8.75 6.78 2.95
C SER A 13 9.13 5.32 3.16
N LEU A 14 10.43 4.99 3.07
CA LEU A 14 10.99 3.67 3.37
C LEU A 14 12.21 3.81 4.30
N THR A 15 12.24 3.00 5.35
CA THR A 15 13.22 2.87 6.44
C THR A 15 13.90 1.50 6.35
N ALA A 16 15.00 1.41 5.60
CA ALA A 16 15.72 0.15 5.42
C ALA A 16 16.68 -0.17 6.59
N THR A 17 16.66 -1.42 7.07
CA THR A 17 17.80 -2.09 7.73
C THR A 17 17.88 -3.52 7.20
N ALA A 18 19.10 -3.95 6.84
CA ALA A 18 19.39 -5.26 6.26
C ALA A 18 19.27 -6.40 7.27
N GLN A 19 18.74 -7.56 6.86
CA GLN A 19 18.96 -8.84 7.56
C GLN A 19 19.02 -10.04 6.61
N THR A 20 19.78 -11.03 7.07
CA THR A 20 20.11 -12.33 6.45
C THR A 20 19.08 -13.42 6.78
N GLY A 21 18.84 -14.31 5.81
CA GLY A 21 17.71 -15.24 5.70
C GLY A 21 17.47 -16.30 6.79
N ALA A 22 16.25 -16.84 6.77
CA ALA A 22 15.95 -18.27 6.53
C ALA A 22 14.45 -18.42 6.19
N ALA A 23 14.14 -19.03 5.05
CA ALA A 23 12.77 -19.25 4.57
C ALA A 23 12.30 -20.68 4.88
N GLN A 24 11.01 -20.84 5.18
CA GLN A 24 10.29 -22.11 5.05
C GLN A 24 9.01 -21.91 4.23
N SER A 25 8.70 -22.99 3.51
CA SER A 25 7.92 -23.15 2.28
C SER A 25 6.39 -22.99 2.43
N GLU A 26 5.68 -22.49 1.40
CA GLU A 26 4.72 -23.31 0.62
C GLU A 26 4.03 -22.59 -0.57
N VAL A 27 3.78 -23.39 -1.61
CA VAL A 27 2.98 -23.23 -2.86
C VAL A 27 3.34 -22.08 -3.81
N GLN A 28 4.32 -22.36 -4.68
CA GLN A 28 4.63 -21.61 -5.89
C GLN A 28 3.51 -21.74 -6.94
N ALA A 29 2.98 -20.61 -7.39
CA ALA A 29 2.33 -20.52 -8.70
C ALA A 29 3.34 -20.94 -9.81
N PRO A 30 2.89 -21.44 -10.97
CA PRO A 30 3.76 -22.12 -11.92
C PRO A 30 4.93 -21.23 -12.36
N VAL A 31 6.14 -21.63 -11.95
CA VAL A 31 7.40 -21.04 -12.36
C VAL A 31 7.55 -21.30 -13.86
N THR A 32 7.20 -20.32 -14.69
CA THR A 32 7.91 -20.17 -15.96
C THR A 32 9.37 -19.92 -15.60
N PRO A 33 10.34 -20.52 -16.30
CA PRO A 33 11.71 -20.59 -15.80
C PRO A 33 12.21 -19.18 -15.47
N ASN A 34 12.84 -19.03 -14.30
CA ASN A 34 13.41 -17.80 -13.74
C ASN A 34 14.48 -17.14 -14.63
N CYS A 35 14.57 -17.52 -15.91
CA CYS A 35 15.63 -17.14 -16.81
C CYS A 35 15.07 -16.43 -18.04
N ILE A 36 15.76 -15.36 -18.42
CA ILE A 36 15.53 -14.58 -19.62
C ILE A 36 16.29 -15.26 -20.74
N SER A 37 15.58 -15.69 -21.78
CA SER A 37 16.19 -16.39 -22.91
C SER A 37 17.25 -15.52 -23.61
N GLN A 38 18.20 -16.16 -24.29
CA GLN A 38 19.20 -15.46 -25.09
C GLN A 38 18.57 -14.48 -26.10
N ALA A 39 17.43 -14.84 -26.71
CA ALA A 39 16.73 -13.98 -27.66
C ALA A 39 16.20 -12.71 -26.97
N GLU A 40 15.53 -12.84 -25.82
CA GLU A 40 15.04 -11.68 -25.06
C GLU A 40 16.19 -10.81 -24.52
N MET A 41 17.29 -11.44 -24.08
CA MET A 41 18.48 -10.70 -23.66
C MET A 41 19.13 -9.93 -24.82
N SER A 42 19.17 -10.51 -26.02
CA SER A 42 19.66 -9.82 -27.22
C SER A 42 18.80 -8.61 -27.57
N GLU A 43 17.47 -8.73 -27.46
CA GLU A 43 16.54 -7.62 -27.68
C GLU A 43 16.75 -6.51 -26.64
N ILE A 44 16.81 -6.86 -25.35
CA ILE A 44 17.10 -5.88 -24.28
C ILE A 44 18.43 -5.17 -24.52
N ALA A 45 19.49 -5.91 -24.88
CA ALA A 45 20.81 -5.34 -25.13
C ALA A 45 20.83 -4.41 -26.36
N SER A 46 19.94 -4.63 -27.34
CA SER A 46 19.81 -3.74 -28.50
C SER A 46 19.22 -2.37 -28.14
N ASP A 47 18.36 -2.31 -27.13
CA ASP A 47 17.79 -1.06 -26.60
C ASP A 47 18.68 -0.42 -25.53
N PHE A 48 19.43 -1.25 -24.78
CA PHE A 48 20.25 -0.87 -23.64
C PHE A 48 21.66 -1.47 -23.74
N SER A 49 22.57 -0.69 -24.32
CA SER A 49 23.93 -1.16 -24.64
C SER A 49 24.73 -1.64 -23.42
N GLN A 50 24.38 -1.22 -22.20
CA GLN A 50 25.02 -1.70 -20.98
C GLN A 50 24.85 -3.21 -20.75
N PHE A 51 23.84 -3.84 -21.37
CA PHE A 51 23.59 -5.28 -21.27
C PHE A 51 24.20 -6.11 -22.42
N ASN A 52 24.98 -5.51 -23.33
CA ASN A 52 25.61 -6.22 -24.45
C ASN A 52 26.44 -7.45 -24.03
N HIS A 53 27.09 -7.38 -22.86
CA HIS A 53 27.88 -8.49 -22.32
C HIS A 53 27.02 -9.71 -21.89
N LEU A 54 25.69 -9.55 -21.82
CA LEU A 54 24.72 -10.60 -21.48
C LEU A 54 23.93 -11.10 -22.70
N ALA A 55 24.01 -10.43 -23.85
CA ALA A 55 23.17 -10.70 -25.03
C ALA A 55 23.27 -12.13 -25.58
N ASN A 56 24.44 -12.77 -25.46
CA ASN A 56 24.74 -14.07 -26.08
C ASN A 56 24.47 -15.28 -25.17
N LYS A 57 23.76 -15.11 -24.06
CA LYS A 57 23.43 -16.20 -23.14
C LYS A 57 22.07 -16.00 -22.50
N GLU A 58 21.51 -17.09 -22.00
CA GLU A 58 20.39 -17.03 -21.06
C GLU A 58 20.85 -16.38 -19.74
N TYR A 59 19.99 -15.57 -19.14
CA TYR A 59 20.24 -14.93 -17.86
C TYR A 59 19.19 -15.35 -16.82
N CYS A 60 19.60 -16.17 -15.86
CA CYS A 60 18.76 -16.59 -14.75
C CYS A 60 18.76 -15.57 -13.61
N HIS A 61 17.59 -15.32 -13.05
CA HIS A 61 17.39 -14.46 -11.90
C HIS A 61 18.19 -15.00 -10.70
N ASP A 62 19.09 -14.17 -10.18
CA ASP A 62 20.02 -14.48 -9.09
C ASP A 62 19.84 -13.58 -7.86
N GLY A 63 18.81 -12.72 -7.87
CA GLY A 63 18.52 -11.75 -6.81
C GLY A 63 19.43 -10.51 -6.82
N SER A 64 20.40 -10.42 -7.74
CA SER A 64 21.26 -9.23 -7.89
C SER A 64 20.46 -8.01 -8.36
N GLU A 65 21.03 -6.82 -8.18
CA GLU A 65 20.47 -5.57 -8.67
C GLU A 65 20.21 -5.61 -10.19
N THR A 66 21.17 -6.14 -10.96
CA THR A 66 21.05 -6.37 -12.40
C THR A 66 19.87 -7.29 -12.72
N SER A 67 19.70 -8.39 -11.97
CA SER A 67 18.57 -9.29 -12.19
C SER A 67 17.22 -8.63 -11.92
N ASN A 68 17.16 -7.73 -10.94
CA ASN A 68 15.96 -6.98 -10.59
C ASN A 68 15.62 -5.91 -11.65
N LEU A 69 16.63 -5.27 -12.23
CA LEU A 69 16.47 -4.38 -13.39
C LEU A 69 15.91 -5.15 -14.59
N LEU A 70 16.55 -6.25 -14.96
CA LEU A 70 16.15 -7.07 -16.11
C LEU A 70 14.75 -7.67 -15.92
N ALA A 71 14.41 -8.11 -14.70
CA ALA A 71 13.05 -8.58 -14.38
C ALA A 71 11.99 -7.49 -14.59
N SER A 72 12.30 -6.23 -14.30
CA SER A 72 11.41 -5.10 -14.54
C SER A 72 11.24 -4.76 -16.02
N LEU A 73 12.33 -4.81 -16.80
CA LEU A 73 12.25 -4.67 -18.27
C LEU A 73 11.40 -5.79 -18.87
N MET A 74 11.64 -7.04 -18.44
CA MET A 74 10.86 -8.20 -18.87
C MET A 74 9.38 -8.08 -18.49
N PHE A 75 9.07 -7.56 -17.30
CA PHE A 75 7.69 -7.30 -16.91
C PHE A 75 7.02 -6.32 -17.88
N MET A 76 7.67 -5.20 -18.22
CA MET A 76 7.12 -4.24 -19.20
C MET A 76 6.98 -4.83 -20.61
N ARG A 77 7.88 -5.73 -21.03
CA ARG A 77 7.81 -6.42 -22.33
C ARG A 77 6.68 -7.45 -22.40
N LYS A 78 6.51 -8.24 -21.34
CA LYS A 78 5.62 -9.40 -21.31
C LYS A 78 4.22 -9.11 -20.77
N ASN A 79 4.02 -7.98 -20.09
CA ASN A 79 2.71 -7.58 -19.64
C ASN A 79 1.78 -7.35 -20.84
N GLN A 80 0.60 -7.96 -20.81
CA GLN A 80 -0.41 -7.84 -21.83
C GLN A 80 -1.68 -7.25 -21.23
N SER A 81 -2.29 -6.32 -21.98
CA SER A 81 -3.58 -5.76 -21.64
C SER A 81 -4.64 -6.17 -22.67
N SER A 82 -5.90 -6.21 -22.24
CA SER A 82 -7.04 -6.30 -23.14
C SER A 82 -6.93 -5.26 -24.27
N PRO A 83 -7.24 -5.58 -25.53
CA PRO A 83 -7.26 -4.60 -26.61
C PRO A 83 -8.39 -3.58 -26.47
N ASP A 84 -9.49 -3.93 -25.79
CA ASP A 84 -10.58 -3.02 -25.47
C ASP A 84 -10.37 -2.43 -24.07
N MET A 85 -9.77 -1.23 -24.02
CA MET A 85 -9.54 -0.47 -22.79
C MET A 85 -10.34 0.82 -22.80
N LYS A 86 -11.58 0.73 -22.33
CA LYS A 86 -12.45 1.90 -22.19
C LYS A 86 -11.95 2.81 -21.06
N PRO A 87 -11.89 4.13 -21.28
CA PRO A 87 -11.63 5.09 -20.20
C PRO A 87 -12.62 4.93 -19.04
N SER A 88 -12.18 5.25 -17.83
CA SER A 88 -13.02 5.30 -16.65
C SER A 88 -13.96 6.51 -16.68
N ASP A 89 -15.14 6.39 -16.07
CA ASP A 89 -16.04 7.54 -15.83
C ASP A 89 -15.49 8.51 -14.77
N ASP A 90 -14.56 8.03 -13.93
CA ASP A 90 -13.78 8.81 -12.99
C ASP A 90 -12.36 9.07 -13.53
N ASP A 91 -11.46 9.58 -12.70
CA ASP A 91 -10.17 10.07 -13.19
C ASP A 91 -9.05 9.01 -13.16
N LEU A 92 -9.35 7.74 -12.83
CA LEU A 92 -8.34 6.69 -12.65
C LEU A 92 -7.68 6.21 -13.95
N PHE A 93 -8.40 6.26 -15.07
CA PHE A 93 -7.90 5.74 -16.34
C PHE A 93 -8.43 6.54 -17.53
N SER A 94 -7.60 7.40 -18.12
CA SER A 94 -7.99 8.14 -19.33
C SER A 94 -7.68 7.40 -20.64
N GLY A 95 -6.82 6.37 -20.58
CA GLY A 95 -6.37 5.63 -21.77
C GLY A 95 -5.41 6.43 -22.65
N LYS A 96 -4.83 7.52 -22.13
CA LYS A 96 -3.92 8.40 -22.89
C LYS A 96 -2.49 7.89 -22.95
N PHE A 97 -2.10 7.01 -22.04
CA PHE A 97 -0.75 6.44 -22.03
C PHE A 97 -0.65 5.18 -22.90
N ALA A 98 0.59 4.86 -23.29
CA ALA A 98 0.84 3.83 -24.30
C ALA A 98 0.36 2.45 -23.85
N THR A 99 -0.23 1.72 -24.78
CA THR A 99 -0.61 0.31 -24.58
C THR A 99 0.62 -0.61 -24.45
N SER A 100 1.74 -0.23 -25.08
CA SER A 100 3.04 -0.89 -24.91
C SER A 100 3.94 -0.11 -23.96
N TRP A 101 4.07 -0.64 -22.74
CA TRP A 101 4.89 -0.02 -21.70
C TRP A 101 6.37 -0.02 -22.05
N TYR A 102 6.85 -1.12 -22.61
CA TYR A 102 8.24 -1.21 -23.02
C TYR A 102 8.60 -0.18 -24.11
N GLN A 103 7.74 -0.02 -25.12
CA GLN A 103 7.96 1.00 -26.17
C GLN A 103 7.89 2.42 -25.63
N TYR A 104 6.98 2.69 -24.69
CA TYR A 104 6.94 3.97 -23.99
C TYR A 104 8.23 4.26 -23.24
N PHE A 105 8.77 3.24 -22.57
CA PHE A 105 9.99 3.33 -21.77
C PHE A 105 11.23 3.56 -22.63
N ILE A 106 11.50 2.68 -23.61
CA ILE A 106 12.71 2.77 -24.45
C ILE A 106 12.71 3.99 -25.37
N GLY A 107 11.53 4.53 -25.71
CA GLY A 107 11.41 5.79 -26.45
C GLY A 107 11.87 7.01 -25.66
N ARG A 108 12.12 6.88 -24.35
CA ARG A 108 12.53 7.95 -23.44
C ARG A 108 13.81 7.64 -22.68
N ILE A 109 14.10 6.38 -22.43
CA ILE A 109 15.23 5.93 -21.61
C ILE A 109 16.05 4.94 -22.43
N ASN A 110 17.33 5.23 -22.62
CA ASN A 110 18.26 4.38 -23.38
C ASN A 110 19.46 3.90 -22.54
N GLU A 111 19.54 4.34 -21.29
CA GLU A 111 20.57 3.95 -20.34
C GLU A 111 19.99 3.89 -18.93
N MET A 112 20.49 2.94 -18.13
CA MET A 112 20.11 2.78 -16.73
C MET A 112 21.37 2.56 -15.90
N GLU A 113 21.56 3.37 -14.88
CA GLU A 113 22.67 3.29 -13.94
C GLU A 113 22.15 2.96 -12.54
N VAL A 114 22.83 2.07 -11.82
CA VAL A 114 22.50 1.79 -10.41
C VAL A 114 23.21 2.82 -9.52
N ASP A 115 22.43 3.54 -8.73
CA ASP A 115 22.93 4.50 -7.75
C ASP A 115 22.76 3.97 -6.31
N SER A 116 23.89 3.69 -5.68
CA SER A 116 23.93 3.22 -4.29
C SER A 116 23.84 4.34 -3.26
N ASN A 117 23.96 5.60 -3.67
CA ASN A 117 23.99 6.78 -2.80
C ASN A 117 22.72 7.64 -2.90
N CYS A 118 21.60 7.04 -3.30
CA CYS A 118 20.34 7.74 -3.37
C CYS A 118 19.89 8.31 -2.02
N PRO A 119 19.24 9.50 -2.01
CA PRO A 119 18.56 9.98 -0.82
C PRO A 119 17.52 8.97 -0.33
N LYS A 120 17.37 8.87 0.99
CA LYS A 120 16.36 7.99 1.60
C LYS A 120 14.98 8.27 1.00
N GLY A 121 14.34 7.20 0.55
CA GLY A 121 13.02 7.27 -0.05
C GLY A 121 13.01 7.43 -1.57
N VAL A 122 14.11 7.80 -2.20
CA VAL A 122 14.18 7.85 -3.66
C VAL A 122 14.35 6.43 -4.20
N ALA A 123 13.49 6.03 -5.15
CA ALA A 123 13.56 4.71 -5.78
C ALA A 123 14.27 4.74 -7.14
N ALA A 124 14.10 5.83 -7.88
CA ALA A 124 14.82 6.15 -9.09
C ALA A 124 14.69 7.66 -9.37
N TYR A 125 15.47 8.19 -10.30
CA TYR A 125 15.38 9.57 -10.75
C TYR A 125 15.97 9.74 -12.16
N VAL A 126 15.65 10.86 -12.81
CA VAL A 126 16.31 11.33 -14.04
C VAL A 126 16.77 12.78 -13.89
N TYR A 127 17.77 13.18 -14.66
CA TYR A 127 18.16 14.58 -14.78
C TYR A 127 17.45 15.20 -16.00
N GLY A 128 16.56 16.17 -15.78
CA GLY A 128 15.78 16.80 -16.86
C GLY A 128 16.61 17.52 -17.95
N PHE A 129 17.91 17.72 -17.75
CA PHE A 129 18.85 18.27 -18.73
C PHE A 129 20.06 17.36 -19.01
N GLY A 130 20.08 16.14 -18.44
CA GLY A 130 21.24 15.26 -18.41
C GLY A 130 21.25 14.14 -19.45
N GLY A 131 20.18 14.00 -20.25
CA GLY A 131 20.06 12.96 -21.27
C GLY A 131 18.89 12.01 -21.00
N ASN A 132 18.97 10.80 -21.56
CA ASN A 132 17.95 9.75 -21.50
C ASN A 132 18.34 8.62 -20.52
N THR A 133 19.14 8.96 -19.51
CA THR A 133 19.66 8.03 -18.50
C THR A 133 18.78 8.05 -17.26
N MET A 134 18.38 6.86 -16.79
CA MET A 134 17.70 6.66 -15.51
C MET A 134 18.68 6.18 -14.44
N TYR A 135 18.66 6.82 -13.28
CA TYR A 135 19.41 6.38 -12.11
C TYR A 135 18.46 5.61 -11.19
N VAL A 136 18.70 4.32 -11.01
CA VAL A 136 17.87 3.43 -10.19
C VAL A 136 18.55 3.16 -8.87
N CYS A 137 17.84 3.39 -7.77
CA CYS A 137 18.41 3.26 -6.44
C CYS A 137 18.47 1.80 -6.01
N SER A 138 19.59 1.39 -5.42
CA SER A 138 19.77 0.04 -4.86
C SER A 138 18.63 -0.39 -3.93
N ALA A 139 18.07 0.55 -3.17
CA ALA A 139 16.95 0.30 -2.26
C ALA A 139 15.67 -0.19 -2.97
N ALA A 140 15.51 0.08 -4.28
CA ALA A 140 14.40 -0.41 -5.10
C ALA A 140 14.69 -1.75 -5.79
N LEU A 141 15.96 -2.18 -5.81
CA LEU A 141 16.45 -3.36 -6.55
C LEU A 141 16.60 -4.59 -5.63
N ASN A 142 15.54 -4.88 -4.87
CA ASN A 142 15.44 -6.07 -4.02
C ASN A 142 13.99 -6.59 -3.98
N ASP A 143 13.79 -7.70 -3.29
CA ASP A 143 12.52 -8.45 -3.23
C ASP A 143 11.38 -7.71 -2.50
N ASN A 144 11.68 -6.61 -1.79
CA ASN A 144 10.61 -5.78 -1.20
C ASN A 144 9.83 -4.98 -2.25
N PHE A 145 10.40 -4.83 -3.45
CA PHE A 145 9.72 -4.25 -4.59
C PHE A 145 9.42 -5.34 -5.61
N SER A 146 8.16 -5.45 -6.01
CA SER A 146 7.81 -6.32 -7.12
C SER A 146 8.35 -5.75 -8.45
N ALA A 147 8.51 -6.61 -9.47
CA ALA A 147 8.83 -6.16 -10.82
C ALA A 147 7.78 -5.15 -11.35
N LEU A 148 6.52 -5.30 -10.91
CA LEU A 148 5.42 -4.39 -11.19
C LEU A 148 5.65 -3.00 -10.57
N ASP A 149 6.01 -2.92 -9.28
CA ASP A 149 6.29 -1.63 -8.63
C ASP A 149 7.44 -0.91 -9.29
N ARG A 150 8.54 -1.63 -9.55
CA ARG A 150 9.69 -1.08 -10.30
C ARG A 150 9.30 -0.62 -11.70
N ALA A 151 8.51 -1.40 -12.44
CA ALA A 151 8.04 -1.00 -13.76
C ALA A 151 7.19 0.28 -13.70
N SER A 152 6.34 0.42 -12.69
CA SER A 152 5.55 1.64 -12.48
C SER A 152 6.44 2.85 -12.17
N ILE A 153 7.46 2.67 -11.34
CA ILE A 153 8.48 3.69 -11.07
C ILE A 153 9.23 4.04 -12.36
N PHE A 154 9.60 3.07 -13.18
CA PHE A 154 10.34 3.32 -14.43
C PHE A 154 9.51 4.09 -15.45
N MET A 155 8.23 3.74 -15.60
CA MET A 155 7.29 4.47 -16.46
C MET A 155 7.09 5.92 -15.97
N HIS A 156 7.04 6.11 -14.65
CA HIS A 156 6.96 7.41 -13.99
C HIS A 156 8.20 8.26 -14.24
N GLU A 157 9.39 7.72 -13.97
CA GLU A 157 10.64 8.45 -14.14
C GLU A 157 10.90 8.78 -15.62
N ALA A 158 10.55 7.87 -16.53
CA ALA A 158 10.59 8.15 -17.96
C ALA A 158 9.74 9.38 -18.34
N ARG A 159 8.59 9.59 -17.68
CA ARG A 159 7.72 10.75 -17.94
C ARG A 159 8.39 12.09 -17.61
N HIS A 160 9.36 12.13 -16.70
CA HIS A 160 10.10 13.35 -16.40
C HIS A 160 10.96 13.83 -17.59
N ILE A 161 11.37 12.94 -18.51
CA ILE A 161 12.06 13.29 -19.76
C ILE A 161 11.20 14.21 -20.64
N ASP A 162 9.87 14.07 -20.58
CA ASP A 162 8.93 14.91 -21.32
C ASP A 162 8.70 16.29 -20.65
N GLY A 163 9.43 16.63 -19.59
CA GLY A 163 9.35 17.93 -18.92
C GLY A 163 8.20 18.06 -17.91
N PHE A 164 7.83 16.97 -17.23
CA PHE A 164 6.79 16.95 -16.18
C PHE A 164 7.38 16.88 -14.78
N PRO A 165 7.95 17.97 -14.22
CA PRO A 165 8.50 17.95 -12.86
C PRO A 165 7.40 17.87 -11.81
N HIS A 166 7.76 17.37 -10.63
CA HIS A 166 6.90 17.41 -9.47
C HIS A 166 6.91 18.77 -8.76
N MET A 167 5.90 18.99 -7.94
CA MET A 167 5.78 20.11 -7.02
C MET A 167 5.73 19.65 -5.56
N THR A 168 5.82 20.61 -4.65
CA THR A 168 5.60 20.36 -3.22
C THR A 168 4.11 20.27 -2.94
N CYS A 169 3.71 19.22 -2.22
CA CYS A 169 2.32 19.06 -1.80
C CYS A 169 1.91 20.15 -0.80
N SER A 170 0.88 20.96 -1.09
CA SER A 170 0.38 22.02 -0.20
C SER A 170 -0.67 21.51 0.80
N LYS A 171 -1.29 20.37 0.49
CA LYS A 171 -2.38 19.73 1.25
C LYS A 171 -2.41 18.22 1.05
N GLY A 172 -3.38 17.55 1.66
CA GLY A 172 -3.53 16.09 1.58
C GLY A 172 -2.50 15.33 2.41
N ALA A 173 -2.43 14.02 2.20
CA ALA A 173 -1.66 13.12 3.04
C ALA A 173 -0.14 13.37 2.95
N ARG A 174 0.33 13.90 1.81
CA ARG A 174 1.73 14.20 1.53
C ARG A 174 2.10 15.68 1.75
N LYS A 175 1.23 16.48 2.39
CA LYS A 175 1.47 17.91 2.65
C LYS A 175 2.87 18.19 3.19
N GLY A 176 3.60 19.11 2.56
CA GLY A 176 4.95 19.55 2.91
C GLY A 176 6.08 18.71 2.31
N LEU A 177 5.76 17.60 1.62
CA LEU A 177 6.76 16.80 0.91
C LEU A 177 7.08 17.44 -0.45
N GLN A 178 8.33 17.83 -0.64
CA GLN A 178 8.84 18.36 -1.90
C GLN A 178 8.93 17.23 -2.93
N GLY A 179 8.49 17.49 -4.15
CA GLY A 179 8.56 16.49 -5.23
C GLY A 179 7.55 15.35 -5.11
N ALA A 180 6.53 15.50 -4.26
CA ALA A 180 5.62 14.41 -3.92
C ALA A 180 4.22 14.53 -4.56
N CYS A 181 3.97 15.62 -5.31
CA CYS A 181 2.70 15.87 -5.98
C CYS A 181 2.89 16.35 -7.42
N ASP A 182 1.91 16.05 -8.26
CA ASP A 182 1.61 16.78 -9.49
C ASP A 182 0.45 17.77 -9.23
N ASN A 183 0.24 18.73 -10.13
CA ASN A 183 -0.84 19.72 -9.96
C ASN A 183 -2.25 19.09 -10.07
N ARG A 184 -2.49 18.28 -11.11
CA ARG A 184 -3.75 17.58 -11.35
C ARG A 184 -3.53 16.40 -12.27
N ILE A 185 -4.28 15.33 -12.08
CA ILE A 185 -4.14 14.10 -12.88
C ILE A 185 -4.40 14.34 -14.38
N SER A 186 -5.34 15.23 -14.73
CA SER A 186 -5.67 15.55 -16.12
C SER A 186 -4.55 16.24 -16.91
N ALA A 187 -3.50 16.73 -16.24
CA ALA A 187 -2.30 17.28 -16.88
C ALA A 187 -1.38 16.17 -17.44
N GLY A 188 -1.58 14.91 -17.06
CA GLY A 188 -0.78 13.79 -17.57
C GLY A 188 0.68 13.82 -17.10
N GLY A 189 0.93 14.28 -15.86
CA GLY A 189 2.26 14.27 -15.24
C GLY A 189 2.75 12.87 -14.85
N SER A 190 3.92 12.78 -14.23
CA SER A 190 4.53 11.49 -13.87
C SER A 190 3.67 10.67 -12.90
N TYR A 191 2.98 11.30 -11.94
CA TYR A 191 2.05 10.57 -11.08
C TYR A 191 0.77 10.15 -11.82
N ALA A 192 0.35 10.88 -12.86
CA ALA A 192 -0.76 10.45 -13.70
C ALA A 192 -0.39 9.16 -14.46
N VAL A 193 0.85 9.04 -14.93
CA VAL A 193 1.38 7.79 -15.50
C VAL A 193 1.34 6.67 -14.47
N THR A 194 1.78 6.92 -13.23
CA THR A 194 1.71 5.93 -12.14
C THR A 194 0.29 5.42 -11.90
N VAL A 195 -0.69 6.32 -11.77
CA VAL A 195 -2.10 5.95 -11.55
C VAL A 195 -2.63 5.11 -12.70
N GLU A 196 -2.45 5.56 -13.95
CA GLU A 196 -2.95 4.82 -15.12
C GLU A 196 -2.25 3.47 -15.30
N THR A 197 -0.95 3.38 -15.00
CA THR A 197 -0.17 2.14 -15.04
C THR A 197 -0.79 1.08 -14.13
N TYR A 198 -1.04 1.44 -12.87
CA TYR A 198 -1.69 0.53 -11.92
C TYR A 198 -3.16 0.25 -12.28
N ALA A 199 -3.90 1.27 -12.74
CA ALA A 199 -5.31 1.11 -13.14
C ALA A 199 -5.46 0.17 -14.34
N GLN A 200 -4.58 0.29 -15.33
CA GLN A 200 -4.51 -0.57 -16.51
C GLN A 200 -4.27 -2.03 -16.12
N LEU A 201 -3.28 -2.30 -15.26
CA LEU A 201 -3.00 -3.66 -14.79
C LEU A 201 -4.17 -4.27 -14.02
N ALA A 202 -4.77 -3.49 -13.12
CA ALA A 202 -5.87 -3.94 -12.29
C ALA A 202 -7.09 -4.36 -13.13
N LYS A 203 -7.48 -3.54 -14.12
CA LYS A 203 -8.69 -3.77 -14.92
C LYS A 203 -8.45 -4.63 -16.15
N PHE A 204 -7.38 -4.36 -16.89
CA PHE A 204 -7.18 -4.88 -18.24
C PHE A 204 -6.03 -5.89 -18.35
N GLY A 205 -5.22 -6.10 -17.31
CA GLY A 205 -4.13 -7.08 -17.33
C GLY A 205 -4.64 -8.52 -17.51
N VAL A 206 -4.29 -9.16 -18.62
CA VAL A 206 -4.81 -10.51 -18.97
C VAL A 206 -3.93 -11.65 -18.46
N THR A 207 -2.62 -11.41 -18.28
CA THR A 207 -1.66 -12.41 -17.81
C THR A 207 -1.24 -12.23 -16.35
N LEU A 208 -1.80 -11.23 -15.66
CA LEU A 208 -1.39 -10.87 -14.31
C LEU A 208 -2.09 -11.72 -13.24
N HIS A 209 -1.32 -12.21 -12.27
CA HIS A 209 -1.85 -12.94 -11.12
C HIS A 209 -2.97 -12.14 -10.41
N PRO A 210 -4.11 -12.75 -10.05
CA PRO A 210 -5.24 -12.03 -9.44
C PRO A 210 -4.87 -11.20 -8.20
N ALA A 211 -4.01 -11.71 -7.31
CA ALA A 211 -3.54 -10.93 -6.16
C ALA A 211 -2.72 -9.69 -6.56
N LEU A 212 -1.91 -9.77 -7.64
CA LEU A 212 -1.20 -8.59 -8.17
C LEU A 212 -2.16 -7.58 -8.80
N ARG A 213 -3.26 -8.03 -9.41
CA ARG A 213 -4.33 -7.14 -9.89
C ARG A 213 -5.03 -6.42 -8.73
N ALA A 214 -5.31 -7.13 -7.64
CA ALA A 214 -5.89 -6.54 -6.42
C ALA A 214 -4.92 -5.53 -5.77
N TYR A 215 -3.63 -5.86 -5.71
CA TYR A 215 -2.58 -4.93 -5.29
C TYR A 215 -2.53 -3.69 -6.19
N ALA A 216 -2.53 -3.88 -7.52
CA ALA A 216 -2.52 -2.76 -8.47
C ALA A 216 -3.75 -1.86 -8.32
N ARG A 217 -4.95 -2.44 -8.12
CA ARG A 217 -6.19 -1.69 -7.83
C ARG A 217 -6.00 -0.75 -6.65
N SER A 218 -5.51 -1.28 -5.52
CA SER A 218 -5.27 -0.47 -4.33
C SER A 218 -4.20 0.59 -4.57
N SER A 219 -3.09 0.27 -5.24
CA SER A 219 -2.03 1.23 -5.56
C SER A 219 -2.51 2.37 -6.45
N ALA A 220 -3.32 2.11 -7.49
CA ALA A 220 -3.88 3.15 -8.35
C ALA A 220 -4.65 4.21 -7.55
N VAL A 221 -5.52 3.76 -6.64
CA VAL A 221 -6.33 4.65 -5.79
C VAL A 221 -5.45 5.40 -4.78
N ILE A 222 -4.46 4.74 -4.19
CA ILE A 222 -3.54 5.39 -3.24
C ILE A 222 -2.82 6.56 -3.90
N TYR A 223 -2.27 6.36 -5.10
CA TYR A 223 -1.61 7.46 -5.82
C TYR A 223 -2.61 8.55 -6.22
N ALA A 224 -3.79 8.16 -6.73
CA ALA A 224 -4.85 9.11 -7.06
C ALA A 224 -5.25 10.01 -5.88
N ASP A 225 -5.30 9.46 -4.66
CA ASP A 225 -5.70 10.18 -3.45
C ASP A 225 -4.59 11.09 -2.89
N GLU A 226 -3.32 10.77 -3.14
CA GLU A 226 -2.22 11.34 -2.37
C GLU A 226 -1.26 12.24 -3.14
N THR A 227 -1.19 12.11 -4.47
CA THR A 227 -0.11 12.70 -5.26
C THR A 227 -0.56 13.84 -6.17
N PHE A 228 -1.71 14.45 -5.87
CA PHE A 228 -2.24 15.56 -6.66
C PHE A 228 -2.69 16.73 -5.78
N GLU A 229 -2.32 17.94 -6.17
CA GLU A 229 -2.84 19.18 -5.56
C GLU A 229 -4.34 19.34 -5.81
N THR A 230 -4.81 18.99 -6.98
CA THR A 230 -6.24 18.99 -7.26
C THR A 230 -6.76 17.59 -6.91
N PRO A 231 -7.72 17.46 -5.97
CA PRO A 231 -8.26 16.15 -5.61
C PRO A 231 -8.75 15.39 -6.84
N THR A 232 -8.33 14.15 -6.96
CA THR A 232 -8.75 13.23 -8.03
C THR A 232 -10.15 12.73 -7.75
N ARG A 233 -11.03 12.74 -8.75
CA ARG A 233 -12.34 12.11 -8.62
C ARG A 233 -12.18 10.61 -8.78
N VAL A 234 -12.58 9.86 -7.76
CA VAL A 234 -12.64 8.40 -7.77
C VAL A 234 -14.02 7.99 -7.28
N ASN A 235 -14.75 7.26 -8.11
CA ASN A 235 -16.10 6.81 -7.76
C ASN A 235 -16.00 5.61 -6.82
N ARG A 236 -16.31 5.82 -5.54
CA ARG A 236 -16.17 4.81 -4.50
C ARG A 236 -17.39 4.70 -3.59
N GLU A 237 -17.59 3.51 -3.05
CA GLU A 237 -18.59 3.24 -2.02
C GLU A 237 -17.92 2.51 -0.84
N GLN A 238 -18.27 2.93 0.37
CA GLN A 238 -17.69 2.40 1.61
C GLN A 238 -18.51 1.25 2.16
N GLN A 239 -17.81 0.20 2.58
CA GLN A 239 -18.36 -1.01 3.17
C GLN A 239 -17.51 -1.42 4.36
N LEU A 240 -18.07 -2.28 5.22
CA LEU A 240 -17.30 -2.96 6.26
C LEU A 240 -16.87 -4.33 5.74
N LEU A 241 -15.58 -4.63 5.77
CA LEU A 241 -15.09 -5.99 5.70
C LEU A 241 -15.30 -6.66 7.05
N VAL A 242 -15.86 -7.86 7.04
CA VAL A 242 -16.14 -8.67 8.22
C VAL A 242 -15.44 -10.00 8.04
N MET A 243 -14.64 -10.42 9.01
CA MET A 243 -14.08 -11.76 9.11
C MET A 243 -14.79 -12.52 10.23
N THR A 244 -15.31 -13.70 9.94
CA THR A 244 -15.93 -14.59 10.93
C THR A 244 -14.88 -15.42 11.67
N LYS A 245 -15.29 -16.05 12.78
CA LYS A 245 -14.49 -17.03 13.53
C LYS A 245 -14.12 -18.28 12.71
N THR A 246 -14.81 -18.51 11.59
CA THR A 246 -14.51 -19.58 10.61
C THR A 246 -13.64 -19.11 9.45
N LYS A 247 -13.06 -17.89 9.53
CA LYS A 247 -12.23 -17.25 8.49
C LYS A 247 -12.99 -16.80 7.25
N ASP A 248 -14.32 -16.89 7.22
CA ASP A 248 -15.11 -16.41 6.10
C ASP A 248 -15.09 -14.87 6.06
N LEU A 249 -14.84 -14.33 4.87
CA LEU A 249 -14.82 -12.90 4.61
C LEU A 249 -16.14 -12.46 3.99
N HIS A 250 -16.68 -11.35 4.47
CA HIS A 250 -17.90 -10.75 3.96
C HIS A 250 -17.77 -9.23 3.80
N ALA A 251 -18.39 -8.68 2.77
CA ALA A 251 -18.70 -7.25 2.70
C ALA A 251 -20.07 -7.00 3.33
N LEU A 252 -20.13 -6.05 4.25
CA LEU A 252 -21.36 -5.53 4.85
C LEU A 252 -21.59 -4.09 4.37
N SER A 253 -22.64 -3.87 3.59
CA SER A 253 -23.14 -2.55 3.22
C SER A 253 -24.21 -2.10 4.20
N LEU A 254 -24.02 -0.95 4.83
CA LEU A 254 -24.97 -0.42 5.82
C LEU A 254 -26.13 0.31 5.14
N ALA A 255 -27.36 0.09 5.62
CA ALA A 255 -28.55 0.76 5.07
C ALA A 255 -28.45 2.31 5.09
N ALA A 256 -27.75 2.88 6.07
CA ALA A 256 -27.53 4.34 6.16
C ALA A 256 -26.51 4.90 5.15
N GLY A 257 -25.95 4.06 4.27
CA GLY A 257 -25.08 4.45 3.15
C GLY A 257 -25.39 3.71 1.83
N SER A 258 -26.38 2.80 1.84
CA SER A 258 -26.79 2.01 0.68
C SER A 258 -28.08 2.60 0.07
N LYS A 259 -28.29 2.40 -1.23
CA LYS A 259 -29.59 2.65 -1.89
C LYS A 259 -30.71 1.71 -1.39
N THR A 260 -30.40 0.78 -0.48
CA THR A 260 -31.34 -0.23 0.06
C THR A 260 -31.75 0.07 1.51
N SER A 261 -32.99 -0.28 1.86
CA SER A 261 -33.54 -0.16 3.21
C SER A 261 -33.03 -1.21 4.21
N ARG A 262 -32.16 -2.14 3.77
CA ARG A 262 -31.61 -3.23 4.58
C ARG A 262 -30.10 -3.33 4.39
N ASN A 263 -29.41 -3.76 5.44
CA ASN A 263 -28.01 -4.15 5.37
C ASN A 263 -27.84 -5.30 4.39
N LYS A 264 -26.82 -5.24 3.52
CA LYS A 264 -26.51 -6.29 2.54
C LYS A 264 -25.20 -6.95 2.92
N ILE A 265 -25.17 -8.29 2.90
CA ILE A 265 -23.98 -9.10 3.16
C ILE A 265 -23.63 -9.86 1.88
N GLU A 266 -22.37 -9.79 1.48
CA GLU A 266 -21.83 -10.50 0.31
C GLU A 266 -20.62 -11.31 0.73
N SER A 267 -20.51 -12.58 0.29
CA SER A 267 -19.32 -13.39 0.56
C SER A 267 -18.15 -12.92 -0.32
N LEU A 268 -16.97 -12.90 0.28
CA LEU A 268 -15.71 -12.47 -0.31
C LEU A 268 -14.63 -13.56 -0.18
N GLY A 269 -15.01 -14.83 -0.06
CA GLY A 269 -14.08 -15.94 0.14
C GLY A 269 -13.61 -16.06 1.59
N GLN A 270 -12.35 -16.46 1.79
CA GLN A 270 -11.80 -16.77 3.11
C GLN A 270 -10.46 -16.05 3.34
N ALA A 271 -10.22 -15.66 4.59
CA ALA A 271 -8.90 -15.23 5.03
C ALA A 271 -7.98 -16.45 5.17
N PRO A 272 -6.67 -16.29 4.94
CA PRO A 272 -5.73 -17.39 5.13
C PRO A 272 -5.72 -17.84 6.60
N GLU A 273 -5.76 -16.90 7.54
CA GLU A 273 -5.84 -17.17 8.98
C GLU A 273 -6.71 -16.17 9.74
N LEU A 274 -7.10 -16.53 10.97
CA LEU A 274 -7.64 -15.56 11.92
C LEU A 274 -6.53 -14.59 12.34
N GLY A 275 -6.90 -13.35 12.60
CA GLY A 275 -5.94 -12.31 12.97
C GLY A 275 -6.48 -10.90 12.84
N ARG A 276 -5.57 -9.93 13.02
CA ARG A 276 -5.88 -8.51 12.96
C ARG A 276 -5.67 -7.98 11.55
N ILE A 277 -6.66 -7.29 10.99
CA ILE A 277 -6.55 -6.65 9.67
C ILE A 277 -6.16 -5.19 9.88
N VAL A 278 -4.96 -4.83 9.42
CA VAL A 278 -4.45 -3.46 9.46
C VAL A 278 -4.50 -2.86 8.06
N MET A 279 -5.04 -1.65 7.97
CA MET A 279 -5.07 -0.88 6.73
C MET A 279 -3.72 -0.18 6.49
N ARG A 280 -3.20 -0.34 5.28
CA ARG A 280 -2.09 0.42 4.74
C ARG A 280 -2.59 1.18 3.51
N ALA A 281 -3.19 2.34 3.76
CA ALA A 281 -4.01 3.06 2.79
C ALA A 281 -5.13 2.14 2.26
N GLN A 282 -5.13 1.79 0.98
CA GLN A 282 -6.10 0.87 0.36
C GLN A 282 -5.66 -0.60 0.37
N HIS A 283 -4.48 -0.90 0.88
CA HIS A 283 -4.03 -2.28 1.06
C HIS A 283 -4.45 -2.81 2.42
N MET A 284 -4.70 -4.11 2.49
CA MET A 284 -4.98 -4.82 3.74
C MET A 284 -3.81 -5.73 4.08
N VAL A 285 -3.41 -5.72 5.35
CA VAL A 285 -2.36 -6.59 5.86
C VAL A 285 -2.93 -7.37 7.05
N LEU A 286 -2.82 -8.69 7.00
CA LEU A 286 -3.25 -9.56 8.08
C LEU A 286 -2.07 -9.83 9.02
N PHE A 287 -2.27 -9.60 10.31
CA PHE A 287 -1.40 -10.07 11.39
C PHE A 287 -2.05 -11.30 12.03
N PRO A 288 -1.53 -12.52 11.77
CA PRO A 288 -2.17 -13.73 12.25
C PRO A 288 -2.22 -13.82 13.78
N GLU A 289 -3.27 -14.45 14.29
CA GLU A 289 -3.38 -14.83 15.70
C GLU A 289 -2.29 -15.85 16.08
N ASP A 290 -2.03 -16.81 15.18
CA ASP A 290 -0.86 -17.68 15.27
C ASP A 290 0.42 -16.87 15.06
N ARG A 291 1.15 -16.64 16.16
CA ARG A 291 2.36 -15.81 16.19
C ARG A 291 3.57 -16.48 15.53
N THR A 292 3.47 -17.74 15.12
CA THR A 292 4.50 -18.39 14.31
C THR A 292 4.46 -17.92 12.85
N LEU A 293 3.31 -17.44 12.38
CA LEU A 293 3.12 -17.01 11.00
C LEU A 293 3.56 -15.55 10.75
N PRO A 294 3.93 -15.20 9.51
CA PRO A 294 4.25 -13.83 9.13
C PRO A 294 2.98 -12.99 8.93
N ALA A 295 3.07 -11.69 9.21
CA ALA A 295 2.15 -10.71 8.67
C ALA A 295 2.38 -10.54 7.16
N ALA A 296 1.30 -10.55 6.40
CA ALA A 296 1.33 -10.52 4.94
C ALA A 296 0.13 -9.78 4.35
N TYR A 297 0.25 -9.35 3.09
CA TYR A 297 -0.89 -8.81 2.35
C TYR A 297 -2.04 -9.83 2.35
N MET A 298 -3.25 -9.31 2.57
CA MET A 298 -4.48 -10.09 2.49
C MET A 298 -5.36 -9.50 1.41
N PHE A 299 -5.94 -10.38 0.60
CA PHE A 299 -6.85 -10.01 -0.46
C PHE A 299 -8.17 -10.77 -0.31
N THR A 300 -9.25 -10.15 -0.76
CA THR A 300 -10.58 -10.76 -0.81
C THR A 300 -10.75 -11.58 -2.09
N ASN A 301 -11.82 -12.36 -2.17
CA ASN A 301 -12.24 -13.17 -3.32
C ASN A 301 -11.27 -14.31 -3.66
N ASN A 302 -10.53 -14.83 -2.68
CA ASN A 302 -9.60 -15.95 -2.84
C ASN A 302 -8.59 -15.76 -3.97
N VAL A 303 -8.14 -14.51 -4.22
CA VAL A 303 -7.25 -14.17 -5.33
C VAL A 303 -5.79 -14.61 -5.12
N GLY A 304 -5.50 -15.31 -4.02
CA GLY A 304 -4.17 -15.81 -3.66
C GLY A 304 -3.32 -14.79 -2.90
N THR A 305 -2.01 -15.02 -2.89
CA THR A 305 -1.01 -14.19 -2.18
C THR A 305 -0.03 -13.55 -3.17
N ILE A 306 0.79 -12.63 -2.66
CA ILE A 306 1.95 -12.10 -3.37
C ILE A 306 3.18 -12.25 -2.49
N ASN A 307 4.33 -12.56 -3.09
CA ASN A 307 5.60 -12.62 -2.38
C ASN A 307 6.24 -11.22 -2.35
N GLN A 308 5.65 -10.33 -1.55
CA GLN A 308 6.12 -8.95 -1.37
C GLN A 308 5.89 -8.52 0.09
N SER A 309 6.90 -7.88 0.70
CA SER A 309 6.73 -7.31 2.04
C SER A 309 5.77 -6.10 2.00
N PRO A 310 4.81 -6.00 2.93
CA PRO A 310 3.96 -4.81 3.07
C PRO A 310 4.68 -3.54 3.57
N GLY A 311 5.97 -3.66 3.88
CA GLY A 311 6.85 -2.56 4.28
C GLY A 311 7.63 -2.88 5.56
N ASP A 312 8.53 -1.98 5.96
CA ASP A 312 9.56 -2.25 6.96
C ASP A 312 9.02 -2.66 8.32
N ALA A 313 7.93 -2.02 8.79
CA ALA A 313 7.33 -2.37 10.07
C ALA A 313 6.79 -3.81 10.10
N PHE A 314 6.37 -4.32 8.94
CA PHE A 314 5.88 -5.70 8.79
C PHE A 314 7.06 -6.68 8.66
N THR A 315 8.11 -6.28 7.94
CA THR A 315 9.39 -7.03 7.92
C THR A 315 9.95 -7.17 9.33
N GLU A 316 9.95 -6.10 10.13
CA GLU A 316 10.38 -6.12 11.52
C GLU A 316 9.52 -7.02 12.39
N TYR A 317 8.19 -6.96 12.25
CA TYR A 317 7.29 -7.89 12.94
C TYR A 317 7.62 -9.35 12.56
N ASN A 318 7.88 -9.61 11.28
CA ASN A 318 8.16 -10.96 10.78
C ASN A 318 9.51 -11.52 11.26
N ALA A 319 10.49 -10.65 11.53
CA ALA A 319 11.78 -11.03 12.09
C ALA A 319 11.73 -11.39 13.58
N GLN A 320 10.61 -11.12 14.27
CA GLN A 320 10.47 -11.35 15.70
C GLN A 320 10.03 -12.78 16.04
N THR A 321 10.46 -13.24 17.22
CA THR A 321 9.98 -14.49 17.82
C THR A 321 8.48 -14.42 18.16
N PRO A 322 7.77 -15.56 18.25
CA PRO A 322 6.37 -15.58 18.68
C PRO A 322 6.11 -14.85 20.01
N ALA A 323 7.02 -14.94 20.97
CA ALA A 323 6.92 -14.25 22.26
C ALA A 323 6.98 -12.73 22.10
N GLN A 324 7.89 -12.22 21.26
CA GLN A 324 7.99 -10.79 20.97
C GLN A 324 6.77 -10.28 20.19
N LYS A 325 6.30 -11.04 19.20
CA LYS A 325 5.05 -10.73 18.46
C LYS A 325 3.84 -10.66 19.39
N SER A 326 3.82 -11.43 20.48
CA SER A 326 2.73 -11.41 21.46
C SER A 326 2.62 -10.10 22.26
N GLU A 327 3.67 -9.27 22.26
CA GLU A 327 3.66 -7.94 22.87
C GLU A 327 3.06 -6.87 21.95
N TRP A 328 2.90 -7.17 20.65
CA TRP A 328 2.26 -6.27 19.70
C TRP A 328 0.75 -6.33 19.84
N VAL A 329 0.17 -5.17 20.02
CA VAL A 329 -1.27 -4.97 20.05
C VAL A 329 -1.73 -4.59 18.65
N ASP A 330 -1.21 -3.51 18.08
CA ASP A 330 -1.71 -2.97 16.81
C ASP A 330 -0.66 -2.15 16.07
N PHE A 331 -0.99 -1.76 14.83
CA PHE A 331 -0.13 -0.91 14.01
C PHE A 331 -0.95 0.15 13.27
N HIS A 332 -0.53 1.40 13.39
CA HIS A 332 -1.10 2.51 12.63
C HIS A 332 -0.16 2.96 11.51
N VAL A 333 -0.71 3.09 10.30
CA VAL A 333 0.00 3.61 9.13
C VAL A 333 -0.70 4.83 8.56
N ALA A 334 -0.15 6.01 8.78
CA ALA A 334 -0.52 7.22 8.05
C ALA A 334 0.45 7.44 6.87
N ALA A 335 0.27 8.53 6.12
CA ALA A 335 1.18 8.85 5.02
C ALA A 335 2.56 9.34 5.47
N GLN A 336 2.62 10.10 6.55
CA GLN A 336 3.85 10.74 7.02
C GLN A 336 4.30 10.29 8.41
N TRP A 337 3.54 9.41 9.07
CA TRP A 337 3.93 8.85 10.35
C TRP A 337 3.37 7.44 10.52
N ASN A 338 3.97 6.68 11.41
CA ASN A 338 3.48 5.38 11.82
C ASN A 338 3.64 5.20 13.33
N ALA A 339 2.85 4.28 13.89
CA ALA A 339 2.98 3.91 15.30
C ALA A 339 2.73 2.42 15.52
N LYS A 340 3.66 1.79 16.23
CA LYS A 340 3.56 0.41 16.70
C LYS A 340 3.07 0.44 18.14
N VAL A 341 1.92 -0.17 18.39
CA VAL A 341 1.30 -0.22 19.70
C VAL A 341 1.68 -1.54 20.35
N TYR A 342 2.43 -1.45 21.44
CA TYR A 342 2.73 -2.58 22.32
C TYR A 342 1.82 -2.52 23.54
N LYS A 343 1.77 -3.61 24.32
CA LYS A 343 0.97 -3.65 25.57
C LYS A 343 1.32 -2.50 26.52
N THR A 344 2.60 -2.15 26.67
CA THR A 344 3.05 -1.19 27.70
C THR A 344 3.51 0.16 27.16
N LYS A 345 3.67 0.29 25.84
CA LYS A 345 4.20 1.48 25.17
C LYS A 345 3.73 1.62 23.73
N ILE A 346 3.92 2.80 23.17
CA ILE A 346 3.78 3.06 21.73
C ILE A 346 5.13 3.54 21.22
N GLN A 347 5.61 2.93 20.13
CA GLN A 347 6.76 3.41 19.37
C GLN A 347 6.26 4.18 18.14
N PHE A 348 6.78 5.38 17.92
CA PHE A 348 6.38 6.32 16.89
C PHE A 348 7.52 6.56 15.91
N ALA A 349 7.22 6.64 14.62
CA ALA A 349 8.07 7.30 13.64
C ALA A 349 7.34 8.54 13.12
N CYS A 350 7.62 9.70 13.70
CA CYS A 350 6.91 10.95 13.41
C CYS A 350 7.51 11.78 12.27
N ASN A 351 8.75 11.52 11.89
CA ASN A 351 9.43 12.25 10.82
C ASN A 351 9.61 11.31 9.60
N PRO A 352 8.88 11.52 8.49
CA PRO A 352 8.96 10.64 7.33
C PRO A 352 10.33 10.69 6.63
N ARG A 353 11.14 11.71 6.93
CA ARG A 353 12.49 11.89 6.37
C ARG A 353 13.60 11.34 7.27
N SER A 354 13.27 10.87 8.47
CA SER A 354 14.24 10.28 9.41
C SER A 354 13.93 8.80 9.66
N ALA A 355 14.94 8.04 10.10
CA ALA A 355 14.76 6.70 10.65
C ALA A 355 14.49 6.73 12.16
N ASP A 356 14.56 7.92 12.79
CA ASP A 356 14.40 8.07 14.23
C ASP A 356 13.01 7.63 14.67
N THR A 357 12.99 6.83 15.73
CA THR A 357 11.77 6.48 16.45
C THR A 357 11.79 7.10 17.85
N SER A 358 10.62 7.17 18.47
CA SER A 358 10.46 7.63 19.84
C SER A 358 9.43 6.76 20.54
N GLU A 359 9.57 6.56 21.85
CA GLU A 359 8.67 5.69 22.61
C GLU A 359 8.00 6.47 23.74
N LEU A 360 6.70 6.25 23.93
CA LEU A 360 5.95 6.75 25.08
C LEU A 360 5.24 5.57 25.77
N ALA A 361 5.39 5.47 27.09
CA ALA A 361 4.80 4.41 27.90
C ALA A 361 3.42 4.80 28.44
N PHE A 362 2.53 3.82 28.65
CA PHE A 362 1.22 4.04 29.28
C PHE A 362 1.31 4.26 30.80
N ASN A 363 2.43 3.92 31.44
CA ASN A 363 2.69 4.10 32.88
C ASN A 363 1.60 3.49 33.79
N GLY A 364 1.21 2.24 33.53
CA GLY A 364 0.28 1.49 34.38
C GLY A 364 -0.62 0.55 33.57
N PRO A 365 -1.69 1.05 32.93
CA PRO A 365 -2.62 0.24 32.17
C PRO A 365 -1.97 -0.32 30.89
N GLN A 366 -2.46 -1.46 30.41
CA GLN A 366 -1.95 -2.09 29.18
C GLN A 366 -2.87 -1.81 28.00
N ALA A 367 -2.33 -1.53 26.82
CA ALA A 367 -3.10 -1.41 25.58
C ALA A 367 -3.73 -2.76 25.18
N VAL A 368 -4.97 -2.69 24.71
CA VAL A 368 -5.77 -3.86 24.29
C VAL A 368 -6.10 -3.79 22.80
N THR A 369 -6.49 -2.61 22.32
CA THR A 369 -6.88 -2.41 20.92
C THR A 369 -6.76 -0.96 20.49
N MET A 370 -6.46 -0.75 19.21
CA MET A 370 -6.56 0.56 18.57
C MET A 370 -7.99 0.81 18.08
N LEU A 371 -8.51 2.02 18.30
CA LEU A 371 -9.88 2.43 17.95
C LEU A 371 -9.84 3.50 16.86
N HIS A 372 -10.44 3.28 15.69
CA HIS A 372 -10.53 4.31 14.64
C HIS A 372 -11.80 5.16 14.81
N LEU A 373 -11.87 5.91 15.92
CA LEU A 373 -13.05 6.72 16.28
C LEU A 373 -13.40 7.78 15.22
N ASN A 374 -12.38 8.29 14.52
CA ASN A 374 -12.54 9.27 13.44
C ASN A 374 -12.58 8.63 12.04
N GLY A 375 -12.51 7.30 11.96
CA GLY A 375 -12.21 6.57 10.72
C GLY A 375 -10.71 6.44 10.46
N TYR A 376 -10.35 5.55 9.54
CA TYR A 376 -8.98 5.43 9.05
C TYR A 376 -8.76 6.49 7.97
N ASP A 377 -7.80 7.39 8.19
CA ASP A 377 -7.45 8.46 7.26
C ASP A 377 -5.92 8.64 7.26
N ARG A 378 -5.33 8.63 6.07
CA ARG A 378 -3.88 8.78 5.85
C ARG A 378 -3.36 10.18 6.19
N VAL A 379 -4.24 11.18 6.28
CA VAL A 379 -3.95 12.56 6.71
C VAL A 379 -3.99 12.70 8.23
N ALA A 380 -4.68 11.80 8.92
CA ALA A 380 -4.86 11.89 10.37
C ALA A 380 -3.50 11.94 11.09
N ARG A 381 -3.40 12.83 12.08
CA ARG A 381 -2.21 12.98 12.93
C ARG A 381 -2.36 12.33 14.28
N THR A 382 -3.54 11.77 14.55
CA THR A 382 -3.91 11.23 15.84
C THR A 382 -4.67 9.93 15.66
N GLN A 383 -4.52 9.05 16.64
CA GLN A 383 -5.30 7.84 16.78
C GLN A 383 -5.61 7.55 18.25
N TYR A 384 -6.46 6.55 18.51
CA TYR A 384 -6.90 6.19 19.84
C TYR A 384 -6.58 4.74 20.18
N VAL A 385 -6.28 4.48 21.44
CA VAL A 385 -6.05 3.13 21.97
C VAL A 385 -6.83 2.96 23.27
N MET A 386 -7.52 1.84 23.39
CA MET A 386 -8.19 1.42 24.62
C MET A 386 -7.25 0.55 25.44
N THR A 387 -7.31 0.72 26.76
CA THR A 387 -6.50 -0.03 27.72
C THR A 387 -7.32 -1.01 28.55
N THR A 388 -6.65 -1.86 29.33
CA THR A 388 -7.27 -2.86 30.22
C THR A 388 -8.15 -2.27 31.32
N THR A 389 -8.02 -0.98 31.62
CA THR A 389 -8.90 -0.27 32.58
C THR A 389 -10.14 0.34 31.92
N GLY A 390 -10.30 0.18 30.61
CA GLY A 390 -11.35 0.84 29.82
C GLY A 390 -11.01 2.30 29.46
N ASP A 391 -9.87 2.83 29.92
CA ASP A 391 -9.44 4.18 29.55
C ASP A 391 -9.00 4.24 28.10
N ILE A 392 -9.39 5.32 27.42
CA ILE A 392 -8.97 5.63 26.05
C ILE A 392 -7.86 6.67 26.11
N TYR A 393 -6.76 6.39 25.42
CA TYR A 393 -5.68 7.33 25.20
C TYR A 393 -5.74 7.84 23.76
N GLU A 394 -5.49 9.14 23.58
CA GLU A 394 -5.19 9.74 22.28
C GLU A 394 -3.67 9.77 22.11
N PHE A 395 -3.19 9.31 20.97
CA PHE A 395 -1.78 9.31 20.61
C PHE A 395 -1.57 9.80 19.19
N GLY A 396 -0.37 10.26 18.86
CA GLY A 396 -0.06 10.68 17.51
C GLY A 396 1.22 11.47 17.38
N CYS A 397 1.36 12.14 16.24
CA CYS A 397 2.49 13.00 15.93
C CYS A 397 1.99 14.43 15.69
N SER A 398 2.48 15.37 16.51
CA SER A 398 2.17 16.80 16.39
C SER A 398 2.68 17.43 15.09
N GLU A 399 2.27 18.67 14.78
CA GLU A 399 2.80 19.40 13.62
C GLU A 399 4.32 19.59 13.67
N SER A 400 4.87 19.70 14.89
CA SER A 400 6.31 19.76 15.16
C SER A 400 7.03 18.40 15.09
N LEU A 401 6.36 17.37 14.56
CA LEU A 401 6.88 15.99 14.41
C LEU A 401 7.29 15.36 15.75
N LYS A 402 6.67 15.79 16.86
CA LYS A 402 6.88 15.21 18.19
C LYS A 402 5.75 14.25 18.53
N PRO A 403 6.07 13.06 19.08
CA PRO A 403 5.04 12.13 19.53
C PRO A 403 4.30 12.69 20.74
N PHE A 404 3.06 12.28 20.91
CA PHE A 404 2.31 12.53 22.14
C PHE A 404 1.45 11.31 22.49
N LEU A 405 1.17 11.17 23.78
CA LEU A 405 0.28 10.17 24.36
C LEU A 405 -0.40 10.83 25.56
N LYS A 406 -1.73 10.91 25.57
CA LYS A 406 -2.49 11.53 26.65
C LYS A 406 -3.83 10.82 26.85
N VAL A 407 -4.39 10.92 28.05
CA VAL A 407 -5.75 10.43 28.31
C VAL A 407 -6.74 11.22 27.46
N SER A 408 -7.62 10.51 26.77
CA SER A 408 -8.65 11.08 25.91
C SER A 408 -9.91 11.42 26.71
N THR A 409 -10.63 12.45 26.29
CA THR A 409 -11.98 12.74 26.77
C THR A 409 -13.05 11.87 26.10
N GLN A 410 -12.68 11.14 25.04
CA GLN A 410 -13.59 10.23 24.37
C GLN A 410 -13.98 9.08 25.30
N LYS A 411 -15.27 8.71 25.25
CA LYS A 411 -15.83 7.61 26.03
C LYS A 411 -16.70 6.74 25.13
N VAL A 412 -16.70 5.46 25.42
CA VAL A 412 -17.57 4.46 24.82
C VAL A 412 -18.34 3.75 25.93
N ASP A 413 -19.49 3.19 25.61
CA ASP A 413 -20.40 2.58 26.58
C ASP A 413 -19.99 1.17 27.05
N GLN A 414 -19.03 0.56 26.35
CA GLN A 414 -18.54 -0.79 26.62
C GLN A 414 -17.18 -1.01 25.95
N ASP A 415 -16.54 -2.13 26.27
CA ASP A 415 -15.31 -2.55 25.62
C ASP A 415 -15.60 -3.04 24.19
N TYR A 416 -14.80 -2.54 23.26
CA TYR A 416 -14.84 -2.94 21.85
C TYR A 416 -13.51 -3.58 21.49
N THR A 417 -13.54 -4.65 20.71
CA THR A 417 -12.32 -5.21 20.10
C THR A 417 -11.88 -4.35 18.91
N ARG A 418 -12.82 -3.70 18.23
CA ARG A 418 -12.57 -2.76 17.12
C ARG A 418 -13.61 -1.69 17.02
N ILE A 419 -13.20 -0.55 16.49
CA ILE A 419 -14.10 0.50 16.04
C ILE A 419 -13.60 1.05 14.71
N HIS A 420 -14.49 1.13 13.72
CA HIS A 420 -14.25 1.77 12.43
C HIS A 420 -15.43 2.64 12.01
N LYS A 421 -15.14 3.65 11.19
CA LYS A 421 -16.16 4.53 10.61
C LYS A 421 -16.40 4.16 9.16
N ILE A 422 -17.67 3.90 8.81
CA ILE A 422 -18.13 3.61 7.44
C ILE A 422 -19.16 4.69 7.07
N GLY A 423 -18.82 5.54 6.11
CA GLY A 423 -19.54 6.77 5.82
C GLY A 423 -19.62 7.68 7.05
N SER A 424 -20.84 8.01 7.46
CA SER A 424 -21.11 8.77 8.68
C SER A 424 -21.28 7.89 9.93
N THR A 425 -21.29 6.57 9.79
CA THR A 425 -21.63 5.64 10.87
C THR A 425 -20.39 5.07 11.53
N LEU A 426 -20.29 5.22 12.86
CA LEU A 426 -19.27 4.57 13.66
C LEU A 426 -19.76 3.19 14.09
N VAL A 427 -19.01 2.14 13.74
CA VAL A 427 -19.35 0.73 14.02
C VAL A 427 -18.31 0.16 14.96
N GLY A 428 -18.75 -0.39 16.08
CA GLY A 428 -17.94 -1.15 17.03
C GLY A 428 -18.21 -2.65 16.94
N LEU A 429 -17.16 -3.45 17.06
CA LEU A 429 -17.21 -4.89 17.25
C LEU A 429 -16.98 -5.21 18.74
N THR A 430 -17.89 -5.95 19.34
CA THR A 430 -17.79 -6.40 20.73
C THR A 430 -17.10 -7.76 20.83
N THR A 431 -16.68 -8.13 22.04
CA THR A 431 -15.94 -9.39 22.32
C THR A 431 -16.76 -10.66 22.06
N ASP A 432 -18.09 -10.58 22.13
CA ASP A 432 -18.99 -11.69 21.79
C ASP A 432 -19.12 -11.91 20.27
N GLY A 433 -18.68 -10.96 19.44
CA GLY A 433 -18.79 -11.01 17.99
C GLY A 433 -20.04 -10.32 17.43
N SER A 434 -20.60 -9.35 18.16
CA SER A 434 -21.75 -8.54 17.73
C SER A 434 -21.33 -7.16 17.22
N LEU A 435 -22.11 -6.58 16.30
CA LEU A 435 -21.89 -5.21 15.82
C LEU A 435 -22.79 -4.20 16.54
N ARG A 436 -22.22 -3.02 16.80
CA ARG A 436 -22.90 -1.91 17.45
C ARG A 436 -22.69 -0.64 16.63
N LYS A 437 -23.76 0.13 16.43
CA LYS A 437 -23.67 1.51 15.95
C LYS A 437 -23.42 2.42 17.14
N ILE A 438 -22.32 3.15 17.14
CA ILE A 438 -21.92 4.07 18.21
C ILE A 438 -22.37 5.49 17.85
N THR A 439 -23.02 6.17 18.79
CA THR A 439 -23.48 7.56 18.67
C THR A 439 -23.11 8.32 19.94
N GLY A 440 -22.08 9.18 19.86
CA GLY A 440 -21.52 9.80 21.06
C GLY A 440 -20.94 8.74 21.98
N SER A 441 -21.39 8.73 23.24
CA SER A 441 -20.93 7.78 24.26
C SER A 441 -21.84 6.56 24.44
N THR A 442 -22.87 6.38 23.59
CA THR A 442 -23.80 5.25 23.66
C THR A 442 -23.82 4.48 22.35
N SER A 443 -24.34 3.26 22.38
CA SER A 443 -24.46 2.41 21.20
C SER A 443 -25.79 1.68 21.12
N THR A 444 -26.15 1.27 19.90
CA THR A 444 -27.32 0.43 19.61
C THR A 444 -26.88 -0.78 18.79
N THR A 445 -27.54 -1.93 18.96
CA THR A 445 -27.26 -3.13 18.15
C THR A 445 -27.44 -2.85 16.67
N LEU A 446 -26.45 -3.25 15.87
CA LEU A 446 -26.54 -3.32 14.42
C LEU A 446 -26.69 -4.79 14.05
N SER A 447 -27.92 -5.30 14.01
CA SER A 447 -28.14 -6.73 13.81
C SER A 447 -27.80 -7.17 12.38
N THR A 448 -27.15 -8.32 12.29
CA THR A 448 -26.72 -8.96 11.06
C THR A 448 -26.96 -10.48 11.14
N ALA A 449 -26.92 -11.15 9.98
CA ALA A 449 -26.94 -12.62 9.95
C ALA A 449 -25.67 -13.27 10.54
N LEU A 450 -24.67 -12.48 10.92
CA LEU A 450 -23.37 -12.92 11.43
C LEU A 450 -23.21 -12.65 12.94
N ASP A 451 -24.26 -12.18 13.62
CA ASP A 451 -24.19 -11.82 15.05
C ASP A 451 -23.66 -12.99 15.89
N GLY A 452 -22.65 -12.72 16.74
CA GLY A 452 -21.97 -13.71 17.56
C GLY A 452 -20.87 -14.52 16.84
N GLN A 453 -20.74 -14.37 15.52
CA GLN A 453 -19.77 -15.10 14.69
C GLN A 453 -18.59 -14.24 14.23
N ILE A 454 -18.67 -12.91 14.40
CA ILE A 454 -17.66 -11.99 13.89
C ILE A 454 -16.41 -12.03 14.78
N TYR A 455 -15.24 -12.08 14.14
CA TYR A 455 -13.94 -12.08 14.79
C TYR A 455 -13.21 -10.74 14.60
N GLU A 456 -13.23 -10.16 13.40
CA GLU A 456 -12.50 -8.93 13.05
C GLU A 456 -13.28 -8.11 12.02
N ILE A 457 -13.09 -6.78 12.03
CA ILE A 457 -13.71 -5.86 11.08
C ILE A 457 -12.70 -4.84 10.58
N ALA A 458 -12.79 -4.46 9.30
CA ALA A 458 -11.94 -3.45 8.70
C ALA A 458 -12.72 -2.60 7.69
N PRO A 459 -12.31 -1.34 7.40
CA PRO A 459 -12.95 -0.56 6.35
C PRO A 459 -12.57 -1.14 4.98
N ARG A 460 -13.53 -1.13 4.06
CA ARG A 460 -13.35 -1.54 2.66
C ARG A 460 -13.99 -0.52 1.75
N GLU A 461 -13.38 -0.29 0.59
CA GLU A 461 -13.97 0.50 -0.48
C GLU A 461 -14.13 -0.34 -1.75
N ILE A 462 -15.26 -0.18 -2.42
CA ILE A 462 -15.45 -0.59 -3.81
C ILE A 462 -15.25 0.62 -4.71
N PHE A 463 -14.71 0.39 -5.91
CA PHE A 463 -14.39 1.42 -6.89
C PHE A 463 -15.10 1.08 -8.19
N SER A 464 -15.96 1.98 -8.67
CA SER A 464 -16.83 1.70 -9.82
C SER A 464 -16.05 1.25 -11.04
N PHE A 465 -14.91 1.89 -11.35
CA PHE A 465 -14.09 1.50 -12.49
C PHE A 465 -13.60 0.05 -12.43
N PHE A 466 -13.16 -0.41 -11.26
CA PHE A 466 -12.61 -1.76 -11.10
C PHE A 466 -13.69 -2.82 -10.94
N ASP A 467 -14.73 -2.51 -10.17
CA ASP A 467 -15.70 -3.48 -9.67
C ASP A 467 -16.99 -3.56 -10.51
N SER A 468 -17.19 -2.67 -11.49
CA SER A 468 -18.27 -2.85 -12.48
C SER A 468 -17.97 -4.01 -13.43
N ALA A 469 -18.98 -4.83 -13.72
CA ALA A 469 -18.91 -5.77 -14.84
C ALA A 469 -18.75 -4.96 -16.14
N ASN A 470 -17.83 -5.41 -17.01
CA ASN A 470 -17.63 -4.81 -18.33
C ASN A 470 -18.81 -5.04 -19.27
#